data_AF-A0A7C3BKN6-F1
#
_entry.id   AF-A0A7C3BKN6-F1
#
_cell.length_a   1.000
_cell.length_b   1.000
_cell.length_c   1.000
_cell.angle_alpha   90.00
_cell.angle_beta   90.00
_cell.angle_gamma   90.00
#
_symmetry.space_group_name_H-M   'P 1'
#
loop_
_entity.id
_entity.type
_entity.pdbx_description
1 polymer ?
#
loop_
_entity_poly.entity_id
_entity_poly.type
_entity_poly.pdbx_seq_one_letter_code
_entity_poly.pdbx_strand_id
1 'polypeptide(L)'
;MGAFLLLLLIILVAVLVVQAIVLAWAIGVGWFLTLFLPFSLFEGSLLGLISAGMVAFALQRILSSEISPFSDYADDDDDDLFDILDDHEVIPENRFYKDKASKTWEAWVKHEIANGIYEEMQDSDVSFASMGKQQLQELAIRLADIGVAVLKTKAKNRTLRVTVANLRSRMKKINQRPYDHDILELAAEAINDELEYEETIDVIRGKLWKDSCDMFD
;
A
#
# COMPACT_ATOMS: atom_id res chain seq x y z
N MET A 1 -27.92 11.86 26.77
CA MET A 1 -26.72 12.69 27.05
C MET A 1 -25.94 12.20 28.28
N GLY A 2 -26.58 11.90 29.42
CA GLY A 2 -25.88 11.42 30.63
C GLY A 2 -25.16 10.06 30.51
N ALA A 3 -25.75 9.07 29.83
CA ALA A 3 -25.14 7.73 29.69
C ALA A 3 -23.87 7.72 28.83
N PHE A 4 -23.83 8.56 27.78
CA PHE A 4 -22.66 8.69 26.91
C PHE A 4 -21.48 9.35 27.63
N LEU A 5 -21.73 10.43 28.39
CA LEU A 5 -20.71 11.07 29.22
C LEU A 5 -20.16 10.14 30.30
N LEU A 6 -21.01 9.30 30.89
CA LEU A 6 -20.60 8.31 31.88
C LEU A 6 -19.73 7.21 31.26
N LEU A 7 -20.07 6.73 30.06
CA LEU A 7 -19.28 5.74 29.34
C LEU A 7 -17.90 6.30 28.94
N LEU A 8 -17.86 7.53 28.43
CA LEU A 8 -16.61 8.21 28.08
C LEU A 8 -15.71 8.39 29.32
N LEU A 9 -16.30 8.75 30.46
CA LEU A 9 -15.58 8.88 31.72
C LEU A 9 -15.02 7.54 32.22
N ILE A 10 -15.77 6.43 32.07
CA ILE A 10 -15.27 5.09 32.42
C ILE A 10 -14.07 4.72 31.54
N ILE A 11 -14.15 4.94 30.23
CA ILE A 11 -13.05 4.64 29.31
C ILE A 11 -11.82 5.48 29.67
N LEU A 12 -12.00 6.78 29.93
CA LEU A 12 -10.91 7.67 30.31
C LEU A 12 -10.22 7.19 31.61
N VAL A 13 -11.01 6.81 32.62
CA VAL A 13 -10.47 6.30 33.89
C VAL A 13 -9.73 4.98 33.66
N ALA A 14 -10.26 4.08 32.84
CA ALA A 14 -9.60 2.82 32.51
C ALA A 14 -8.23 3.06 31.84
N VAL A 15 -8.15 3.97 30.87
CA VAL A 15 -6.90 4.34 30.19
C VAL A 15 -5.88 4.90 31.19
N LEU A 16 -6.32 5.80 32.09
CA LEU A 16 -5.45 6.39 33.11
C LEU A 16 -4.91 5.33 34.10
N VAL A 17 -5.73 4.36 34.48
CA VAL A 17 -5.32 3.26 35.38
C VAL A 17 -4.28 2.37 34.69
N VAL A 18 -4.50 2.02 33.43
CA VAL A 18 -3.53 1.21 32.65
C VAL A 18 -2.20 1.96 32.52
N GLN A 19 -2.22 3.25 32.20
CA GLN A 19 -1.01 4.08 32.13
C GLN A 19 -0.27 4.13 33.48
N ALA A 20 -1.00 4.29 34.58
CA ALA A 20 -0.39 4.32 35.92
C ALA A 20 0.29 3.00 36.26
N ILE A 21 -0.30 1.86 35.89
CA ILE A 21 0.29 0.53 36.09
C ILE A 21 1.57 0.37 35.28
N VAL A 22 1.55 0.76 34.00
CA VAL A 22 2.73 0.68 33.12
C VAL A 22 3.88 1.56 33.65
N LEU A 23 3.58 2.77 34.11
CA LEU A 23 4.57 3.66 34.70
C LEU A 23 5.14 3.11 36.01
N ALA A 24 4.29 2.59 36.90
CA ALA A 24 4.73 1.95 38.14
C ALA A 24 5.64 0.75 37.86
N TRP A 25 5.31 -0.05 36.83
CA TRP A 25 6.13 -1.18 36.39
C TRP A 25 7.49 -0.72 35.85
N ALA A 26 7.52 0.30 34.99
CA ALA A 26 8.76 0.85 34.44
C ALA A 26 9.69 1.42 35.53
N ILE A 27 9.12 2.12 36.54
CA ILE A 27 9.88 2.62 37.69
C ILE A 27 10.42 1.46 38.53
N GLY A 28 9.61 0.42 38.77
CA GLY A 28 10.02 -0.76 39.53
C GLY A 28 11.15 -1.54 38.86
N VAL A 29 11.05 -1.77 37.54
CA VAL A 29 12.11 -2.41 36.74
C VAL A 29 13.37 -1.55 36.70
N GLY A 30 13.23 -0.25 36.51
CA GLY A 30 14.36 0.68 36.52
C GLY A 30 15.11 0.68 37.86
N TRP A 31 14.38 0.73 38.98
CA TRP A 31 14.97 0.60 40.31
C TRP A 31 15.69 -0.74 40.49
N PHE A 32 15.07 -1.86 40.06
CA PHE A 32 15.69 -3.18 40.13
C PHE A 32 16.99 -3.28 39.32
N LEU A 33 17.04 -2.67 38.13
CA LEU A 33 18.25 -2.64 37.29
C LEU A 33 19.41 -1.88 37.95
N THR A 34 19.13 -0.83 38.72
CA THR A 34 20.17 -0.09 39.46
C THR A 34 20.85 -0.91 40.56
N LEU A 35 20.26 -2.04 40.99
CA LEU A 35 20.88 -2.94 41.98
C LEU A 35 22.01 -3.78 41.38
N PHE A 36 21.99 -4.02 40.07
CA PHE A 36 22.92 -4.93 39.39
C PHE A 36 23.87 -4.21 38.43
N LEU A 37 23.48 -3.03 37.94
CA LEU A 37 24.24 -2.26 36.96
C LEU A 37 24.38 -0.81 37.46
N PRO A 38 25.51 -0.14 37.18
CA PRO A 38 25.78 1.22 37.65
C PRO A 38 25.02 2.29 36.84
N PHE A 39 23.74 2.04 36.57
CA PHE A 39 22.87 3.00 35.90
C PHE A 39 22.22 3.93 36.91
N SER A 40 21.99 5.18 36.50
CA SER A 40 21.14 6.09 37.26
C SER A 40 19.67 5.63 37.21
N LEU A 41 18.86 6.06 38.19
CA LEU A 41 17.41 5.76 38.21
C LEU A 41 16.68 6.23 36.94
N PHE A 42 17.17 7.30 36.32
CA PHE A 42 16.65 7.82 35.06
C PHE A 42 16.97 6.89 33.87
N GLU A 43 18.23 6.45 33.74
CA GLU A 43 18.63 5.53 32.67
C GLU A 43 17.96 4.17 32.83
N GLY A 44 17.83 3.69 34.07
CA GLY A 44 17.11 2.45 34.37
C GLY A 44 15.64 2.52 33.98
N SER A 45 14.95 3.63 34.26
CA SER A 45 13.53 3.79 33.90
C SER A 45 13.34 3.97 32.39
N LEU A 46 14.26 4.68 31.70
CA LEU A 46 14.25 4.80 30.25
C LEU A 46 14.44 3.44 29.56
N LEU A 47 15.40 2.64 30.03
CA LEU A 47 15.61 1.28 29.53
C LEU A 47 14.42 0.37 29.83
N GLY A 48 13.80 0.53 31.01
CA GLY A 48 12.56 -0.17 31.36
C GLY A 48 11.42 0.15 30.39
N LEU A 49 11.27 1.41 29.98
CA LEU A 49 10.26 1.85 29.03
C LEU A 49 10.52 1.29 27.63
N ILE A 50 11.76 1.35 27.14
CA ILE A 50 12.14 0.76 25.84
C ILE A 50 11.90 -0.75 25.84
N SER A 51 12.28 -1.43 26.92
CA SER A 51 12.09 -2.87 27.08
C SER A 51 10.60 -3.24 27.12
N ALA A 52 9.78 -2.45 27.81
CA ALA A 52 8.33 -2.65 27.83
C ALA A 52 7.72 -2.49 26.43
N GLY A 53 8.17 -1.52 25.64
CA GLY A 53 7.77 -1.36 24.24
C GLY A 53 8.15 -2.57 23.38
N MET A 54 9.37 -3.09 23.53
CA MET A 54 9.82 -4.30 22.82
C MET A 54 9.03 -5.54 23.24
N VAL A 55 8.73 -5.69 24.53
CA VAL A 55 7.91 -6.80 25.04
C VAL A 55 6.47 -6.69 24.56
N ALA A 56 5.88 -5.49 24.53
CA ALA A 56 4.55 -5.27 23.98
C ALA A 56 4.49 -5.61 22.49
N PHE A 57 5.48 -5.18 21.71
CA PHE A 57 5.61 -5.54 20.30
C PHE A 57 5.77 -7.06 20.09
N ALA A 58 6.59 -7.72 20.91
CA ALA A 58 6.79 -9.17 20.84
C ALA A 58 5.53 -9.93 21.26
N LEU A 59 4.82 -9.49 22.31
CA LEU A 59 3.55 -10.07 22.74
C LEU A 59 2.46 -9.87 21.68
N GLN A 60 2.38 -8.69 21.08
CA GLN A 60 1.49 -8.44 19.95
C GLN A 60 1.80 -9.42 18.83
N ARG A 61 3.08 -9.58 18.45
CA ARG A 61 3.47 -10.55 17.43
C ARG A 61 3.15 -12.00 17.79
N ILE A 62 3.27 -12.40 19.06
CA ILE A 62 2.97 -13.76 19.53
C ILE A 62 1.46 -14.00 19.63
N LEU A 63 0.70 -13.02 20.10
CA LEU A 63 -0.77 -13.09 20.17
C LEU A 63 -1.41 -13.02 18.79
N SER A 64 -0.77 -12.30 17.85
CA SER A 64 -1.16 -12.25 16.44
C SER A 64 -0.59 -13.40 15.62
N SER A 65 0.38 -14.16 16.13
CA SER A 65 0.79 -15.41 15.48
C SER A 65 -0.18 -16.51 15.90
N GLU A 66 -1.26 -16.65 15.13
CA GLU A 66 -2.06 -17.85 15.15
C GLU A 66 -1.21 -19.04 14.69
N ILE A 67 -0.59 -19.74 15.64
CA ILE A 67 -0.12 -21.10 15.39
C ILE A 67 -1.34 -22.01 15.58
N SER A 68 -2.22 -22.02 14.57
CA SER A 68 -3.27 -23.03 14.44
C SER A 68 -2.73 -24.15 13.54
N PRO A 69 -2.50 -25.37 14.06
CA PRO A 69 -1.89 -26.46 13.29
C PRO A 69 -2.89 -27.18 12.35
N PHE A 70 -4.08 -26.63 12.11
CA PHE A 70 -5.13 -27.25 11.30
C PHE A 70 -5.99 -26.21 10.57
N SER A 71 -5.57 -25.77 9.38
CA SER A 71 -6.50 -25.23 8.37
C SER A 71 -5.85 -25.18 6.99
N ASP A 72 -5.72 -26.34 6.36
CA ASP A 72 -5.89 -26.39 4.90
C ASP A 72 -7.40 -26.12 4.64
N TYR A 73 -7.69 -25.18 3.73
CA TYR A 73 -9.01 -24.78 3.18
C TYR A 73 -9.79 -23.63 3.87
N ALA A 74 -9.59 -22.40 3.35
CA ALA A 74 -10.51 -21.24 3.17
C ALA A 74 -9.67 -19.95 3.35
N ASP A 75 -9.25 -19.28 2.27
CA ASP A 75 -9.94 -18.13 1.63
C ASP A 75 -10.55 -17.11 2.62
N ASP A 76 -10.06 -15.88 2.45
CA ASP A 76 -10.55 -14.56 2.86
C ASP A 76 -10.37 -14.06 4.30
N ASP A 77 -9.75 -12.87 4.33
CA ASP A 77 -9.82 -11.78 5.30
C ASP A 77 -9.02 -11.90 6.60
N ASP A 78 -7.88 -11.19 6.66
CA ASP A 78 -7.57 -10.23 7.73
C ASP A 78 -6.20 -9.53 7.50
N ASP A 79 -6.06 -8.83 6.36
CA ASP A 79 -5.04 -7.77 6.16
C ASP A 79 -5.60 -6.36 6.56
N ASP A 80 -6.73 -6.32 7.26
CA ASP A 80 -7.54 -5.13 7.58
C ASP A 80 -7.08 -4.36 8.83
N LEU A 81 -5.80 -4.02 8.96
CA LEU A 81 -5.40 -2.96 9.93
C LEU A 81 -4.46 -1.88 9.39
N PHE A 82 -4.08 -1.97 8.11
CA PHE A 82 -3.56 -0.82 7.36
C PHE A 82 -4.53 -0.30 6.28
N ASP A 83 -5.61 -1.04 5.98
CA ASP A 83 -6.65 -0.65 5.01
C ASP A 83 -7.67 0.40 5.50
N ILE A 84 -7.55 0.90 6.75
CA ILE A 84 -8.45 1.96 7.26
C ILE A 84 -7.98 3.37 6.83
N LEU A 85 -6.99 3.47 5.93
CA LEU A 85 -6.51 4.76 5.40
C LEU A 85 -6.54 4.86 3.88
N ASP A 86 -6.90 3.79 3.17
CA ASP A 86 -6.97 3.79 1.72
C ASP A 86 -8.44 3.72 1.26
N ASP A 87 -9.13 4.87 1.33
CA ASP A 87 -10.52 5.02 0.88
C ASP A 87 -10.61 5.03 -0.68
N HIS A 88 -9.51 4.72 -1.38
CA HIS A 88 -9.46 4.76 -2.84
C HIS A 88 -10.17 3.55 -3.45
N GLU A 89 -11.18 3.84 -4.26
CA GLU A 89 -11.87 2.80 -4.99
C GLU A 89 -10.93 2.18 -6.04
N VAL A 90 -10.73 0.87 -6.00
CA VAL A 90 -9.89 0.14 -6.95
C VAL A 90 -10.66 -0.24 -8.23
N ILE A 91 -9.97 -0.33 -9.37
CA ILE A 91 -10.56 -0.87 -10.61
C ILE A 91 -10.68 -2.40 -10.48
N PRO A 92 -11.87 -2.99 -10.68
CA PRO A 92 -12.06 -4.43 -10.53
C PRO A 92 -11.13 -5.25 -11.44
N GLU A 93 -10.50 -6.30 -10.90
CA GLU A 93 -9.56 -7.16 -11.63
C GLU A 93 -10.19 -7.81 -12.89
N ASN A 94 -11.50 -8.08 -12.84
CA ASN A 94 -12.26 -8.68 -13.95
C ASN A 94 -12.27 -7.83 -15.23
N ARG A 95 -11.81 -6.57 -15.14
CA ARG A 95 -11.58 -5.67 -16.27
C ARG A 95 -10.31 -6.00 -17.06
N PHE A 96 -9.35 -6.69 -16.45
CA PHE A 96 -8.04 -7.02 -17.01
C PHE A 96 -7.90 -8.51 -17.33
N TYR A 97 -8.44 -9.40 -16.50
CA TYR A 97 -8.41 -10.84 -16.69
C TYR A 97 -9.68 -11.49 -16.12
N LYS A 98 -10.16 -12.58 -16.73
CA LYS A 98 -11.47 -13.18 -16.37
C LYS A 98 -11.40 -14.16 -15.21
N ASP A 99 -10.29 -14.86 -15.11
CA ASP A 99 -10.00 -15.91 -14.16
C ASP A 99 -8.49 -15.94 -13.87
N LYS A 100 -8.09 -16.56 -12.75
CA LYS A 100 -6.68 -16.66 -12.33
C LYS A 100 -5.80 -17.28 -13.44
N ALA A 101 -6.28 -18.32 -14.12
CA ALA A 101 -5.54 -18.99 -15.19
C ALA A 101 -5.29 -18.10 -16.42
N SER A 102 -6.04 -17.01 -16.59
CA SER A 102 -5.86 -16.00 -17.63
C SER A 102 -4.99 -14.80 -17.19
N LYS A 103 -4.57 -14.75 -15.91
CA LYS A 103 -3.74 -13.69 -15.34
C LYS A 103 -2.30 -13.83 -15.84
N THR A 104 -1.95 -12.99 -16.82
CA THR A 104 -0.56 -12.85 -17.27
C THR A 104 0.11 -11.67 -16.58
N TRP A 105 1.44 -11.65 -16.57
CA TRP A 105 2.19 -10.50 -16.08
C TRP A 105 1.84 -9.18 -16.78
N GLU A 106 1.50 -9.22 -18.08
CA GLU A 106 1.00 -8.02 -18.76
C GLU A 106 -0.35 -7.56 -18.22
N ALA A 107 -1.27 -8.48 -17.92
CA ALA A 107 -2.57 -8.13 -17.38
C ALA A 107 -2.44 -7.56 -15.96
N TRP A 108 -1.56 -8.15 -15.14
CA TRP A 108 -1.24 -7.66 -13.80
C TRP A 108 -0.58 -6.26 -13.84
N VAL A 109 0.52 -6.07 -14.58
CA VAL A 109 1.17 -4.74 -14.68
C VAL A 109 0.22 -3.67 -15.22
N LYS A 110 -0.70 -4.03 -16.13
CA LYS A 110 -1.72 -3.09 -16.61
C LYS A 110 -2.73 -2.73 -15.51
N HIS A 111 -3.10 -3.68 -14.67
CA HIS A 111 -4.02 -3.46 -13.55
C HIS A 111 -3.39 -2.55 -12.51
N GLU A 112 -2.16 -2.83 -12.06
CA GLU A 112 -1.42 -1.98 -11.11
C GLU A 112 -1.27 -0.55 -11.63
N ILE A 113 -0.75 -0.38 -12.85
CA ILE A 113 -0.59 0.95 -13.47
C ILE A 113 -1.94 1.67 -13.63
N ALA A 114 -3.02 0.96 -13.95
CA ALA A 114 -4.33 1.59 -14.08
C ALA A 114 -4.90 2.04 -12.73
N ASN A 115 -4.64 1.29 -11.65
CA ASN A 115 -5.05 1.70 -10.30
C ASN A 115 -4.24 2.89 -9.83
N GLY A 116 -2.91 2.88 -9.94
CA GLY A 116 -2.09 4.03 -9.56
C GLY A 116 -2.46 5.31 -10.33
N ILE A 117 -2.78 5.20 -11.63
CA ILE A 117 -3.31 6.35 -12.40
C ILE A 117 -4.69 6.79 -11.88
N TYR A 118 -5.55 5.84 -11.50
CA TYR A 118 -6.91 6.14 -11.06
C TYR A 118 -6.95 6.78 -9.66
N GLU A 119 -6.14 6.28 -8.74
CA GLU A 119 -5.89 6.84 -7.41
C GLU A 119 -5.40 8.28 -7.53
N GLU A 120 -4.35 8.51 -8.33
CA GLU A 120 -3.82 9.86 -8.54
C GLU A 120 -4.88 10.80 -9.18
N MET A 121 -5.77 10.28 -10.04
CA MET A 121 -6.89 11.08 -10.56
C MET A 121 -7.93 11.44 -9.50
N GLN A 122 -8.14 10.60 -8.49
CA GLN A 122 -9.05 10.87 -7.38
C GLN A 122 -8.48 11.95 -6.45
N ASP A 123 -7.16 11.97 -6.27
CA ASP A 123 -6.46 12.91 -5.38
C ASP A 123 -6.04 14.23 -6.03
N SER A 124 -5.89 14.25 -7.35
CA SER A 124 -5.40 15.43 -8.04
C SER A 124 -6.40 16.60 -8.03
N ASP A 125 -5.85 17.82 -8.04
CA ASP A 125 -6.61 19.06 -8.30
C ASP A 125 -7.04 19.22 -9.79
N VAL A 126 -6.68 18.27 -10.66
CA VAL A 126 -7.02 18.31 -12.08
C VAL A 126 -8.53 18.16 -12.24
N SER A 127 -9.17 19.12 -12.92
CA SER A 127 -10.63 19.15 -13.01
C SER A 127 -11.15 18.05 -13.93
N PHE A 128 -11.54 16.92 -13.34
CA PHE A 128 -12.31 15.86 -14.00
C PHE A 128 -13.82 16.01 -13.79
N ALA A 129 -14.30 17.17 -13.33
CA ALA A 129 -15.65 17.40 -12.79
C ALA A 129 -16.84 17.00 -13.67
N SER A 130 -16.62 16.70 -14.96
CA SER A 130 -17.65 16.20 -15.89
C SER A 130 -17.63 14.69 -16.11
N MET A 131 -16.59 13.99 -15.65
CA MET A 131 -16.43 12.55 -15.80
C MET A 131 -17.01 11.82 -14.60
N GLY A 132 -17.93 10.88 -14.85
CA GLY A 132 -18.36 9.94 -13.82
C GLY A 132 -17.26 8.92 -13.50
N LYS A 133 -17.36 8.27 -12.34
CA LYS A 133 -16.47 7.19 -11.87
C LYS A 133 -16.02 6.23 -12.99
N GLN A 134 -17.00 5.65 -13.69
CA GLN A 134 -16.73 4.68 -14.75
C GLN A 134 -15.87 5.28 -15.89
N GLN A 135 -16.10 6.55 -16.25
CA GLN A 135 -15.34 7.22 -17.31
C GLN A 135 -13.89 7.49 -16.90
N LEU A 136 -13.65 7.79 -15.62
CA LEU A 136 -12.31 7.92 -15.05
C LEU A 136 -11.58 6.57 -15.10
N GLN A 137 -12.23 5.49 -14.66
CA GLN A 137 -11.64 4.14 -14.77
C GLN A 137 -11.30 3.79 -16.23
N GLU A 138 -12.19 4.06 -17.19
CA GLU A 138 -11.88 3.84 -18.62
C GLU A 138 -10.72 4.71 -19.12
N LEU A 139 -10.57 5.92 -18.58
CA LEU A 139 -9.44 6.79 -18.92
C LEU A 139 -8.14 6.22 -18.37
N ALA A 140 -8.12 5.84 -17.10
CA ALA A 140 -6.97 5.22 -16.44
C ALA A 140 -6.52 3.94 -17.15
N ILE A 141 -7.44 3.02 -17.46
CA ILE A 141 -7.15 1.78 -18.22
C ILE A 141 -6.51 2.11 -19.58
N ARG A 142 -7.05 3.08 -20.33
CA ARG A 142 -6.48 3.47 -21.64
C ARG A 142 -5.09 4.09 -21.51
N LEU A 143 -4.85 4.88 -20.47
CA LEU A 143 -3.54 5.47 -20.19
C LEU A 143 -2.53 4.39 -19.77
N ALA A 144 -2.95 3.42 -18.96
CA ALA A 144 -2.15 2.25 -18.61
C ALA A 144 -1.77 1.42 -19.84
N ASP A 145 -2.71 1.18 -20.77
CA ASP A 145 -2.42 0.50 -22.04
C ASP A 145 -1.33 1.24 -22.86
N ILE A 146 -1.40 2.57 -22.90
CA ILE A 146 -0.39 3.42 -23.57
C ILE A 146 0.95 3.32 -22.82
N GLY A 147 0.92 3.41 -21.49
CA GLY A 147 2.07 3.31 -20.58
C GLY A 147 2.81 1.99 -20.72
N VAL A 148 2.12 0.86 -20.60
CA VAL A 148 2.66 -0.49 -20.80
C VAL A 148 3.26 -0.63 -22.19
N ALA A 149 2.60 -0.09 -23.22
CA ALA A 149 3.17 -0.13 -24.57
C ALA A 149 4.46 0.71 -24.70
N VAL A 150 4.58 1.83 -23.97
CA VAL A 150 5.85 2.58 -23.85
C VAL A 150 6.90 1.75 -23.12
N LEU A 151 6.56 1.18 -21.96
CA LEU A 151 7.47 0.37 -21.14
C LEU A 151 8.03 -0.83 -21.90
N LYS A 152 7.19 -1.53 -22.66
CA LYS A 152 7.60 -2.62 -23.57
C LYS A 152 8.68 -2.19 -24.56
N THR A 153 8.59 -0.97 -25.10
CA THR A 153 9.63 -0.43 -26.00
C THR A 153 10.90 -0.02 -25.26
N LYS A 154 10.79 0.33 -23.98
CA LYS A 154 11.89 0.75 -23.11
C LYS A 154 12.55 -0.40 -22.34
N ALA A 155 12.04 -1.62 -22.38
CA ALA A 155 12.56 -2.77 -21.64
C ALA A 155 14.08 -3.02 -21.78
N LYS A 156 14.70 -2.58 -22.87
CA LYS A 156 16.15 -2.70 -23.12
C LYS A 156 16.95 -1.44 -22.73
N ASN A 157 16.29 -0.34 -22.39
CA ASN A 157 16.93 0.92 -22.07
C ASN A 157 17.47 0.88 -20.65
N ARG A 158 18.54 1.64 -20.40
CA ARG A 158 19.09 1.81 -19.05
C ARG A 158 18.08 2.44 -18.08
N THR A 159 17.21 3.31 -18.59
CA THR A 159 16.18 4.01 -17.82
C THR A 159 14.79 3.60 -18.30
N LEU A 160 13.94 3.18 -17.35
CA LEU A 160 12.55 2.80 -17.63
C LEU A 160 11.57 3.98 -17.51
N ARG A 161 12.03 5.13 -17.00
CA ARG A 161 11.23 6.34 -16.81
C ARG A 161 10.35 6.67 -18.01
N VAL A 162 9.05 6.83 -17.76
CA VAL A 162 8.04 7.28 -18.72
C VAL A 162 7.90 8.80 -18.63
N THR A 163 7.71 9.45 -19.78
CA THR A 163 7.54 10.91 -19.86
C THR A 163 6.30 11.23 -20.69
N VAL A 164 5.75 12.43 -20.52
CA VAL A 164 4.66 12.96 -21.36
C VAL A 164 4.99 12.84 -22.86
N ALA A 165 6.25 13.11 -23.25
CA ALA A 165 6.69 12.98 -24.63
C ALA A 165 6.61 11.53 -25.13
N ASN A 166 6.92 10.54 -24.28
CA ASN A 166 6.76 9.13 -24.61
C ASN A 166 5.30 8.76 -24.83
N LEU A 167 4.40 9.16 -23.91
CA LEU A 167 2.97 8.91 -24.01
C LEU A 167 2.37 9.55 -25.28
N ARG A 168 2.64 10.84 -25.52
CA ARG A 168 2.20 11.56 -26.73
C ARG A 168 2.70 10.89 -28.01
N SER A 169 3.96 10.47 -28.04
CA SER A 169 4.54 9.76 -29.19
C SER A 169 3.82 8.44 -29.44
N ARG A 170 3.51 7.68 -28.38
CA ARG A 170 2.79 6.41 -28.48
C ARG A 170 1.36 6.59 -28.97
N MET A 171 0.63 7.57 -28.44
CA MET A 171 -0.73 7.92 -28.89
C MET A 171 -0.77 8.29 -30.37
N LYS A 172 0.17 9.12 -30.83
CA LYS A 172 0.29 9.47 -32.25
C LYS A 172 0.54 8.24 -33.13
N LYS A 173 1.37 7.30 -32.68
CA LYS A 173 1.64 6.04 -33.42
C LYS A 173 0.41 5.15 -33.58
N ILE A 174 -0.58 5.26 -32.68
CA ILE A 174 -1.85 4.52 -32.76
C ILE A 174 -3.00 5.39 -33.31
N ASN A 175 -2.68 6.53 -33.95
CA ASN A 175 -3.64 7.49 -34.50
C ASN A 175 -4.67 8.04 -33.48
N GLN A 176 -4.29 8.09 -32.20
CA GLN A 176 -5.11 8.69 -31.16
C GLN A 176 -4.70 10.15 -30.95
N ARG A 177 -5.69 11.05 -30.82
CA ARG A 177 -5.44 12.43 -30.42
C ARG A 177 -4.88 12.43 -28.99
N PRO A 178 -3.74 13.11 -28.72
CA PRO A 178 -3.22 13.22 -27.36
C PRO A 178 -4.23 13.90 -26.42
N TYR A 179 -4.27 13.42 -25.18
CA TYR A 179 -4.97 14.10 -24.09
C TYR A 179 -4.25 15.40 -23.72
N ASP A 180 -4.91 16.19 -22.88
CA ASP A 180 -4.37 17.42 -22.34
C ASP A 180 -3.10 17.15 -21.50
N HIS A 181 -2.28 18.19 -21.33
CA HIS A 181 -0.93 18.01 -20.80
C HIS A 181 -0.92 17.52 -19.36
N ASP A 182 -1.78 18.10 -18.54
CA ASP A 182 -2.04 17.77 -17.14
C ASP A 182 -2.41 16.29 -16.96
N ILE A 183 -3.37 15.78 -17.74
CA ILE A 183 -3.77 14.37 -17.69
C ILE A 183 -2.59 13.44 -18.02
N LEU A 184 -1.76 13.82 -19.00
CA LEU A 184 -0.60 13.03 -19.38
C LEU A 184 0.58 13.14 -18.42
N GLU A 185 0.68 14.26 -17.70
CA GLU A 185 1.69 14.48 -16.67
C GLU A 185 1.37 13.63 -15.45
N LEU A 186 0.14 13.72 -14.96
CA LEU A 186 -0.43 12.86 -13.92
C LEU A 186 -0.20 11.38 -14.23
N ALA A 187 -0.60 10.93 -15.43
CA ALA A 187 -0.40 9.53 -15.80
C ALA A 187 1.08 9.14 -15.89
N ALA A 188 1.97 10.05 -16.29
CA ALA A 188 3.40 9.75 -16.35
C ALA A 188 4.03 9.67 -14.95
N GLU A 189 3.55 10.47 -14.00
CA GLU A 189 3.92 10.41 -12.58
C GLU A 189 3.52 9.07 -11.98
N ALA A 190 2.22 8.74 -11.97
CA ALA A 190 1.70 7.48 -11.47
C ALA A 190 2.39 6.25 -12.09
N ILE A 191 2.62 6.24 -13.42
CA ILE A 191 3.37 5.14 -14.07
C ILE A 191 4.80 5.02 -13.52
N ASN A 192 5.47 6.14 -13.21
CA ASN A 192 6.83 6.10 -12.70
C ASN A 192 6.89 5.67 -11.23
N ASP A 193 5.87 5.97 -10.44
CA ASP A 193 5.78 5.53 -9.05
C ASP A 193 5.63 4.00 -9.00
N GLU A 194 4.85 3.43 -9.93
CA GLU A 194 4.78 1.96 -10.12
C GLU A 194 6.13 1.31 -10.51
N LEU A 195 7.07 2.10 -11.06
CA LEU A 195 8.41 1.62 -11.36
C LEU A 195 9.36 1.68 -10.15
N GLU A 196 8.90 2.08 -8.97
CA GLU A 196 9.66 1.93 -7.72
C GLU A 196 9.60 0.50 -7.19
N TYR A 197 8.56 -0.26 -7.54
CA TYR A 197 8.42 -1.67 -7.19
C TYR A 197 9.33 -2.57 -8.04
N GLU A 198 10.19 -3.37 -7.38
CA GLU A 198 11.16 -4.24 -8.05
C GLU A 198 10.49 -5.29 -8.94
N GLU A 199 9.34 -5.83 -8.52
CA GLU A 199 8.58 -6.82 -9.28
C GLU A 199 8.13 -6.28 -10.65
N THR A 200 7.58 -5.07 -10.68
CA THR A 200 7.21 -4.38 -11.92
C THR A 200 8.42 -4.21 -12.84
N ILE A 201 9.57 -3.80 -12.29
CA ILE A 201 10.82 -3.67 -13.06
C ILE A 201 11.24 -5.02 -13.65
N ASP A 202 11.20 -6.09 -12.86
CA ASP A 202 11.64 -7.43 -13.26
C ASP A 202 10.77 -8.01 -14.36
N VAL A 203 9.46 -7.83 -14.28
CA VAL A 203 8.53 -8.17 -15.37
C VAL A 203 8.90 -7.45 -16.66
N ILE A 204 9.12 -6.13 -16.58
CA ILE A 204 9.43 -5.29 -17.75
C ILE A 204 10.76 -5.70 -18.38
N ARG A 205 11.81 -5.87 -17.58
CA ARG A 205 13.18 -6.17 -18.04
C ARG A 205 13.34 -7.63 -18.46
N GLY A 206 12.76 -8.55 -17.70
CA GLY A 206 12.65 -9.97 -18.01
C GLY A 206 11.76 -10.25 -19.23
N LYS A 207 10.89 -9.30 -19.59
CA LYS A 207 9.90 -9.40 -20.67
C LYS A 207 8.92 -10.57 -20.46
N LEU A 208 8.53 -10.79 -19.21
CA LEU A 208 7.66 -11.88 -18.78
C LEU A 208 6.19 -11.67 -19.16
N TRP A 209 5.89 -10.68 -20.00
CA TRP A 209 4.55 -10.19 -20.37
C TRP A 209 3.49 -11.27 -20.64
N LYS A 210 3.88 -12.40 -21.22
CA LYS A 210 2.96 -13.46 -21.63
C LYS A 210 2.95 -14.66 -20.70
N ASP A 211 3.85 -14.69 -19.72
CA ASP A 211 3.98 -15.78 -18.79
C ASP A 211 2.85 -15.67 -17.75
N SER A 212 2.45 -16.80 -17.17
CA SER A 212 1.45 -16.80 -16.11
C SER A 212 1.97 -16.05 -14.89
N CYS A 213 1.09 -15.30 -14.24
CA CYS A 213 1.35 -14.59 -13.00
C CYS A 213 1.25 -15.51 -11.76
N ASP A 214 0.81 -16.77 -11.92
CA ASP A 214 0.58 -17.74 -10.83
C ASP A 214 1.87 -18.22 -10.10
N MET A 215 3.04 -17.62 -10.35
CA MET A 215 4.30 -18.09 -9.72
C MET A 215 4.50 -17.61 -8.28
N PHE A 216 3.54 -16.88 -7.70
CA PHE A 216 3.63 -16.29 -6.36
C PHE A 216 2.44 -16.60 -5.43
N ASP A 217 1.49 -17.45 -5.85
CA ASP A 217 0.45 -18.03 -4.97
C ASP A 217 0.99 -19.31 -4.27
#